data_AF-A0A7S2QHU0-F1
#
_entry.id   AF-A0A7S2QHU0-F1
#
_cell.length_a   1.000
_cell.length_b   1.000
_cell.length_c   1.000
_cell.angle_alpha   90.00
_cell.angle_beta   90.00
_cell.angle_gamma   90.00
#
_symmetry.space_group_name_H-M   'P 1'
#
loop_
_entity.id
_entity.type
_entity.pdbx_description
1 polymer ?
#
loop_
_entity_poly.entity_id
_entity_poly.type
_entity_poly.pdbx_seq_one_letter_code
_entity_poly.pdbx_strand_id
1 'polypeptide(L)'
;PPAAPAKCSPPLPAQEACAMIRCFVAFHAALMHLSVLAVAGPHGAAPTVPAAATDCDGATECDGAHSLLQLHVEGARDRVSCAPLVAVLEHEPLLGKSANETIQLNLDAYCSLAKEASRRGAKLLVTSEYGITGYNPAADRATYMKLSVDLPPTVENPDLNRWVPCQSGSAAAPEPLRRLSCMAKENKIAIVASLVDRTDCRDHPDWPACQPSRDGFLLFNTNVVLDSDGAYLARYHKVNLWGESWMDASTSRQLVTFTPKEIGVKFGLFTCADVIYSWPALHLVEQGVRHFAMPLAWSNEMAQMQPLGWVQSRSRVANATL
;
A
#
# COMPACT_ATOMS: atom_id res chain seq x y z
N PRO A 1 34.46 11.72 3.61
CA PRO A 1 33.95 10.90 2.48
C PRO A 1 32.42 10.78 2.54
N PRO A 2 31.67 11.17 1.50
CA PRO A 2 30.23 10.96 1.50
C PRO A 2 29.95 9.45 1.50
N ALA A 3 29.13 8.98 2.44
CA ALA A 3 28.70 7.59 2.50
C ALA A 3 28.06 7.19 1.17
N ALA A 4 28.50 6.06 0.61
CA ALA A 4 27.89 5.49 -0.58
C ALA A 4 26.37 5.33 -0.36
N PRO A 5 25.52 5.47 -1.39
CA PRO A 5 24.10 5.15 -1.27
C PRO A 5 23.98 3.73 -0.71
N ALA A 6 23.12 3.54 0.28
CA ALA A 6 22.84 2.25 0.88
C ALA A 6 22.23 1.34 -0.19
N LYS A 7 23.11 0.66 -0.95
CA LYS A 7 22.72 -0.36 -1.91
C LYS A 7 21.94 -1.41 -1.15
N CYS A 8 20.85 -1.89 -1.73
CA CYS A 8 20.15 -3.02 -1.19
C CYS A 8 21.14 -4.16 -0.91
N SER A 9 21.06 -4.69 0.31
CA SER A 9 21.77 -5.91 0.67
C SER A 9 21.47 -6.98 -0.38
N PRO A 10 22.45 -7.85 -0.72
CA PRO A 10 22.18 -8.98 -1.60
C PRO A 10 20.98 -9.77 -1.06
N PRO A 11 20.08 -10.24 -1.94
CA PRO A 11 18.87 -10.94 -1.52
C PRO A 11 19.22 -12.11 -0.59
N LEU A 12 18.39 -12.31 0.44
CA LEU A 12 18.39 -13.57 1.18
C LEU A 12 18.32 -14.72 0.17
N PRO A 13 19.06 -15.84 0.40
CA PRO A 13 19.08 -16.96 -0.54
C PRO A 13 17.65 -17.35 -0.89
N ALA A 14 17.36 -17.42 -2.19
CA ALA A 14 16.02 -17.54 -2.75
C ALA A 14 15.21 -18.66 -2.07
N GLN A 15 14.37 -18.29 -1.11
CA GLN A 15 13.18 -19.03 -0.77
C GLN A 15 12.07 -18.43 -1.65
N GLU A 16 11.49 -19.29 -2.47
CA GLU A 16 10.60 -18.96 -3.58
C GLU A 16 9.48 -17.99 -3.18
N ALA A 17 9.53 -16.75 -3.68
CA ALA A 17 8.39 -15.83 -3.59
C ALA A 17 7.30 -16.31 -4.56
N CYS A 18 6.20 -16.84 -4.02
CA CYS A 18 5.02 -17.22 -4.81
C CYS A 18 4.29 -15.96 -5.30
N ALA A 19 3.94 -15.92 -6.59
CA ALA A 19 3.21 -14.82 -7.19
C ALA A 19 1.93 -15.34 -7.84
N MET A 20 0.77 -14.81 -7.42
CA MET A 20 -0.52 -15.10 -8.07
C MET A 20 -0.95 -13.95 -8.98
N ILE A 21 -1.31 -14.28 -10.22
CA ILE A 21 -1.97 -13.38 -11.16
C ILE A 21 -3.48 -13.68 -11.08
N ARG A 22 -4.29 -12.71 -10.66
CA ARG A 22 -5.76 -12.77 -10.81
C ARG A 22 -6.22 -11.66 -11.76
N CYS A 23 -6.53 -12.03 -13.00
CA CYS A 23 -7.25 -11.16 -13.93
C CYS A 23 -8.75 -11.20 -13.59
N PHE A 24 -9.30 -10.16 -12.96
CA PHE A 24 -10.75 -10.04 -12.79
C PHE A 24 -11.41 -9.52 -14.07
N VAL A 25 -12.16 -10.37 -14.76
CA VAL A 25 -13.10 -9.94 -15.81
C VAL A 25 -14.40 -9.53 -15.14
N ALA A 26 -14.77 -8.26 -15.24
CA ALA A 26 -16.10 -7.79 -14.90
C ALA A 26 -17.13 -8.49 -15.80
N PHE A 27 -17.90 -9.42 -15.25
CA PHE A 27 -19.04 -10.06 -15.90
C PHE A 27 -20.21 -9.06 -15.97
N HIS A 28 -20.15 -8.14 -16.94
CA HIS A 28 -21.26 -7.27 -17.34
C HIS A 28 -21.63 -7.60 -18.79
N ALA A 29 -22.30 -8.73 -19.02
CA ALA A 29 -23.04 -9.01 -20.26
C ALA A 29 -23.97 -10.23 -20.19
N ALA A 30 -23.79 -11.19 -19.27
CA ALA A 30 -24.54 -12.46 -19.34
C ALA A 30 -25.90 -12.48 -18.59
N LEU A 31 -26.22 -11.48 -17.76
CA LEU A 31 -27.46 -11.46 -16.97
C LEU A 31 -28.61 -10.68 -17.60
N MET A 32 -28.42 -10.04 -18.77
CA MET A 32 -29.51 -9.36 -19.49
C MET A 32 -30.08 -10.14 -20.70
N HIS A 33 -29.69 -11.39 -20.91
CA HIS A 33 -30.27 -12.24 -21.96
C HIS A 33 -30.95 -13.52 -21.45
N LEU A 34 -31.07 -13.71 -20.14
CA LEU A 34 -31.84 -14.81 -19.54
C LEU A 34 -33.30 -14.45 -19.22
N SER A 35 -33.88 -13.48 -19.93
CA SER A 35 -35.29 -13.10 -19.74
C SER A 35 -36.07 -12.93 -21.05
N VAL A 36 -35.63 -13.49 -22.17
CA VAL A 36 -36.50 -13.74 -23.33
C VAL A 36 -35.89 -14.90 -24.12
N LEU A 37 -36.58 -16.05 -24.16
CA LEU A 37 -36.58 -17.09 -25.22
C LEU A 37 -36.82 -18.47 -24.61
N ALA A 38 -38.07 -18.73 -24.28
CA ALA A 38 -38.61 -20.08 -24.14
C ALA A 38 -39.82 -20.23 -25.06
N VAL A 39 -39.63 -20.21 -26.39
CA VAL A 39 -40.59 -20.72 -27.37
C VAL A 39 -39.87 -21.20 -28.66
N ALA A 40 -39.83 -22.53 -28.82
CA ALA A 40 -39.97 -23.35 -30.04
C ALA A 40 -39.12 -23.15 -31.32
N GLY A 41 -38.65 -24.29 -31.86
CA GLY A 41 -38.67 -24.59 -33.31
C GLY A 41 -37.37 -25.14 -33.94
N PRO A 42 -37.37 -26.35 -34.54
CA PRO A 42 -36.20 -26.89 -35.25
C PRO A 42 -36.24 -26.48 -36.73
N HIS A 43 -35.20 -25.77 -37.20
CA HIS A 43 -34.68 -25.72 -38.59
C HIS A 43 -33.94 -24.38 -38.82
N GLY A 44 -32.66 -24.43 -39.22
CA GLY A 44 -31.95 -23.26 -39.74
C GLY A 44 -30.44 -23.35 -39.58
N ALA A 45 -29.71 -23.19 -40.69
CA ALA A 45 -28.25 -23.26 -40.77
C ALA A 45 -27.54 -22.10 -40.03
N ALA A 46 -26.28 -22.35 -39.69
CA ALA A 46 -25.38 -21.54 -38.86
C ALA A 46 -25.02 -20.13 -39.41
N PRO A 47 -24.50 -19.26 -38.54
CA PRO A 47 -23.41 -18.36 -38.90
C PRO A 47 -22.13 -18.74 -38.13
N THR A 48 -21.02 -18.83 -38.86
CA THR A 48 -19.65 -18.94 -38.34
C THR A 48 -19.27 -17.70 -37.53
N VAL A 49 -18.96 -17.88 -36.24
CA VAL A 49 -18.38 -16.86 -35.37
C VAL A 49 -16.85 -16.88 -35.55
N PRO A 50 -16.18 -15.72 -35.77
CA PRO A 50 -14.73 -15.69 -35.86
C PRO A 50 -14.11 -16.04 -34.50
N ALA A 51 -13.06 -16.85 -34.53
CA ALA A 51 -12.25 -17.18 -33.36
C ALA A 51 -11.71 -15.89 -32.72
N ALA A 52 -12.26 -15.54 -31.56
CA ALA A 52 -11.66 -14.53 -30.68
C ALA A 52 -10.46 -15.16 -29.96
N ALA A 53 -9.40 -14.36 -29.88
CA ALA A 53 -8.04 -14.77 -29.59
C ALA A 53 -7.86 -15.48 -28.25
N THR A 54 -6.89 -16.39 -28.28
CA THR A 54 -6.41 -17.33 -27.27
C THR A 54 -6.08 -16.75 -25.91
N ASP A 55 -6.37 -17.58 -24.92
CA ASP A 55 -6.12 -17.50 -23.48
C ASP A 55 -4.75 -16.93 -23.06
N CYS A 56 -4.76 -16.14 -21.98
CA CYS A 56 -3.61 -15.98 -21.10
C CYS A 56 -3.69 -17.02 -19.97
N ASP A 57 -3.72 -18.30 -20.31
CA ASP A 57 -3.64 -19.38 -19.32
C ASP A 57 -2.18 -19.77 -19.10
N GLY A 58 -1.67 -19.37 -17.93
CA GLY A 58 -0.38 -19.75 -17.39
C GLY A 58 -0.46 -19.76 -15.86
N ALA A 59 -1.48 -20.42 -15.31
CA ALA A 59 -1.52 -20.74 -13.90
C ALA A 59 -0.69 -22.00 -13.65
N THR A 60 0.52 -21.85 -13.10
CA THR A 60 1.23 -22.97 -12.47
C THR A 60 0.66 -23.15 -11.07
N GLU A 61 0.00 -24.27 -10.84
CA GLU A 61 -0.47 -24.75 -9.55
C GLU A 61 0.76 -25.10 -8.69
N CYS A 62 1.00 -24.37 -7.60
CA CYS A 62 2.06 -24.66 -6.64
C CYS A 62 1.49 -25.52 -5.51
N ASP A 63 1.83 -26.80 -5.52
CA ASP A 63 1.50 -27.74 -4.45
C ASP A 63 2.58 -27.67 -3.36
N GLY A 64 2.15 -27.42 -2.11
CA GLY A 64 2.93 -27.69 -0.88
C GLY A 64 4.11 -26.77 -0.50
N ALA A 65 3.83 -25.66 0.19
CA ALA A 65 4.53 -25.14 1.38
C ALA A 65 4.05 -23.70 1.67
N HIS A 66 3.85 -23.35 2.95
CA HIS A 66 3.45 -22.02 3.40
C HIS A 66 4.42 -20.94 2.87
N SER A 67 4.02 -20.20 1.82
CA SER A 67 4.81 -19.12 1.24
C SER A 67 4.59 -17.82 2.03
N LEU A 68 5.64 -17.37 2.73
CA LEU A 68 5.69 -16.22 3.64
C LEU A 68 5.63 -14.83 2.95
N LEU A 69 5.35 -14.79 1.64
CA LEU A 69 5.39 -13.56 0.85
C LEU A 69 4.58 -13.73 -0.44
N GLN A 70 3.54 -12.90 -0.63
CA GLN A 70 2.74 -12.93 -1.85
C GLN A 70 2.67 -11.54 -2.49
N LEU A 71 3.25 -11.42 -3.69
CA LEU A 71 3.12 -10.23 -4.52
C LEU A 71 1.93 -10.41 -5.46
N HIS A 72 0.89 -9.61 -5.26
CA HIS A 72 -0.26 -9.53 -6.16
C HIS A 72 -0.07 -8.31 -7.06
N VAL A 73 -0.29 -8.45 -8.36
CA VAL A 73 -0.13 -7.35 -9.32
C VAL A 73 -1.42 -7.18 -10.10
N GLU A 74 -2.07 -6.03 -9.97
CA GLU A 74 -3.35 -5.73 -10.60
C GLU A 74 -3.17 -4.70 -11.72
N GLY A 75 -3.68 -5.02 -12.91
CA GLY A 75 -3.56 -4.19 -14.10
C GLY A 75 -4.80 -3.37 -14.39
N ALA A 76 -4.64 -2.06 -14.48
CA ALA A 76 -5.56 -1.21 -15.24
C ALA A 76 -5.25 -1.39 -16.72
N ARG A 77 -6.26 -1.76 -17.53
CA ARG A 77 -6.08 -2.02 -18.97
C ARG A 77 -5.60 -0.77 -19.69
N ASP A 78 -4.40 -0.81 -20.25
CA ASP A 78 -4.04 0.01 -21.42
C ASP A 78 -4.24 -0.84 -22.68
N ARG A 79 -4.79 -0.27 -23.76
CA ARG A 79 -5.27 -1.03 -24.95
C ARG A 79 -4.16 -1.72 -25.76
N VAL A 80 -2.92 -1.74 -25.27
CA VAL A 80 -1.72 -2.21 -25.98
C VAL A 80 -0.81 -3.11 -25.12
N SER A 81 -1.00 -3.22 -23.80
CA SER A 81 -0.12 -4.01 -22.92
C SER A 81 -0.84 -4.54 -21.66
N CYS A 82 -0.63 -5.80 -21.32
CA CYS A 82 -1.11 -6.46 -20.10
C CYS A 82 -0.23 -6.19 -18.85
N ALA A 83 0.68 -5.22 -18.91
CA ALA A 83 1.54 -4.90 -17.77
C ALA A 83 0.70 -4.33 -16.61
N PRO A 84 0.78 -4.90 -15.41
CA PRO A 84 0.03 -4.40 -14.27
C PRO A 84 0.56 -3.04 -13.82
N LEU A 85 -0.33 -2.12 -13.48
CA LEU A 85 0.03 -0.74 -13.14
C LEU A 85 0.32 -0.58 -11.65
N VAL A 86 -0.33 -1.42 -10.82
CA VAL A 86 -0.22 -1.41 -9.36
C VAL A 86 0.12 -2.81 -8.86
N ALA A 87 1.05 -2.89 -7.92
CA ALA A 87 1.38 -4.07 -7.15
C ALA A 87 0.96 -3.87 -5.70
N VAL A 88 0.44 -4.91 -5.07
CA VAL A 88 0.17 -4.95 -3.63
C VAL A 88 0.97 -6.09 -3.01
N LEU A 89 1.59 -5.80 -1.88
CA LEU A 89 2.42 -6.73 -1.15
C LEU A 89 1.67 -7.25 0.07
N GLU A 90 1.46 -8.57 0.10
CA GLU A 90 1.10 -9.31 1.31
C GLU A 90 2.38 -9.88 1.92
N HIS A 91 2.73 -9.36 3.09
CA HIS A 91 4.01 -9.62 3.75
C HIS A 91 3.79 -9.86 5.24
N GLU A 92 4.29 -10.99 5.74
CA GLU A 92 4.40 -11.23 7.17
C GLU A 92 5.67 -10.53 7.70
N PRO A 93 5.55 -9.56 8.62
CA PRO A 93 6.71 -8.81 9.10
C PRO A 93 7.74 -9.71 9.79
N LEU A 94 9.00 -9.60 9.37
CA LEU A 94 10.12 -10.27 9.99
C LEU A 94 10.48 -9.56 11.30
N LEU A 95 10.45 -10.26 12.42
CA LEU A 95 10.76 -9.71 13.75
C LEU A 95 12.22 -10.02 14.13
N GLY A 96 13.02 -8.97 14.30
CA GLY A 96 14.41 -9.06 14.74
C GLY A 96 14.55 -9.04 16.27
N LYS A 97 15.78 -9.19 16.76
CA LYS A 97 16.10 -9.08 18.21
C LYS A 97 16.10 -7.64 18.71
N SER A 98 16.11 -6.68 17.79
CA SER A 98 16.03 -5.24 18.09
C SER A 98 15.09 -4.53 17.12
N ALA A 99 14.67 -3.32 17.48
CA ALA A 99 13.85 -2.47 16.62
C ALA A 99 14.55 -2.16 15.29
N ASN A 100 15.85 -1.82 15.35
CA ASN A 100 16.63 -1.56 14.14
C ASN A 100 16.75 -2.80 13.26
N GLU A 101 17.01 -3.98 13.84
CA GLU A 101 17.08 -5.22 13.07
C GLU A 101 15.74 -5.57 12.40
N THR A 102 14.62 -5.41 13.11
CA THR A 102 13.27 -5.57 12.56
C THR A 102 13.03 -4.67 11.35
N ILE A 103 13.37 -3.38 11.48
CA ILE A 103 13.24 -2.41 10.39
C ILE A 103 14.11 -2.81 9.18
N GLN A 104 15.38 -3.15 9.41
CA GLN A 104 16.31 -3.50 8.32
C GLN A 104 15.90 -4.78 7.59
N LEU A 105 15.48 -5.82 8.32
CA LEU A 105 15.01 -7.08 7.72
C LEU A 105 13.82 -6.87 6.79
N ASN A 106 12.82 -6.09 7.22
CA ASN A 106 11.65 -5.84 6.40
C ASN A 106 11.94 -4.90 5.23
N LEU A 107 12.77 -3.88 5.41
CA LEU A 107 13.19 -3.03 4.30
C LEU A 107 14.04 -3.82 3.27
N ASP A 108 14.81 -4.83 3.69
CA ASP A 108 15.58 -5.73 2.79
C ASP A 108 14.64 -6.59 1.94
N ALA A 109 13.59 -7.15 2.56
CA ALA A 109 12.53 -7.84 1.85
C ALA A 109 11.84 -6.92 0.83
N TYR A 110 11.50 -5.70 1.23
CA TYR A 110 10.85 -4.71 0.35
C TYR A 110 11.71 -4.36 -0.86
N CYS A 111 13.04 -4.28 -0.71
CA CYS A 111 13.89 -3.96 -1.86
C CYS A 111 13.82 -5.03 -2.95
N SER A 112 13.93 -6.30 -2.56
CA SER A 112 13.86 -7.43 -3.50
C SER A 112 12.52 -7.44 -4.24
N LEU A 113 11.44 -7.16 -3.51
CA LEU A 113 10.08 -7.12 -4.04
C LEU A 113 9.79 -5.90 -4.91
N ALA A 114 10.27 -4.71 -4.55
CA ALA A 114 10.12 -3.51 -5.35
C ALA A 114 10.83 -3.67 -6.70
N LYS A 115 12.01 -4.30 -6.70
CA LYS A 115 12.72 -4.67 -7.93
C LYS A 115 11.92 -5.64 -8.78
N GLU A 116 11.34 -6.67 -8.17
CA GLU A 116 10.53 -7.66 -8.89
C GLU A 116 9.22 -7.07 -9.44
N ALA A 117 8.51 -6.26 -8.65
CA ALA A 117 7.30 -5.55 -9.05
C ALA A 117 7.59 -4.63 -10.25
N SER A 118 8.66 -3.84 -10.18
CA SER A 118 9.10 -2.98 -11.28
C SER A 118 9.46 -3.78 -12.53
N ARG A 119 10.19 -4.91 -12.37
CA ARG A 119 10.53 -5.82 -13.48
C ARG A 119 9.27 -6.38 -14.16
N ARG A 120 8.20 -6.59 -13.40
CA ARG A 120 6.88 -7.01 -13.91
C ARG A 120 6.03 -5.89 -14.49
N GLY A 121 6.51 -4.64 -14.45
CA GLY A 121 5.86 -3.48 -15.07
C GLY A 121 5.06 -2.58 -14.11
N ALA A 122 4.97 -2.94 -12.83
CA ALA A 122 4.26 -2.14 -11.83
C ALA A 122 4.87 -0.73 -11.70
N LYS A 123 3.99 0.26 -11.57
CA LYS A 123 4.35 1.68 -11.39
C LYS A 123 4.10 2.19 -9.99
N LEU A 124 3.30 1.47 -9.21
CA LEU A 124 3.05 1.70 -7.79
C LEU A 124 3.12 0.37 -7.04
N LEU A 125 3.80 0.35 -5.91
CA LEU A 125 3.80 -0.75 -4.95
C LEU A 125 3.16 -0.27 -3.65
N VAL A 126 2.09 -0.94 -3.21
CA VAL A 126 1.45 -0.69 -1.91
C VAL A 126 1.84 -1.81 -0.95
N THR A 127 2.39 -1.47 0.20
CA THR A 127 2.79 -2.43 1.22
C THR A 127 1.81 -2.48 2.38
N SER A 128 1.93 -3.50 3.22
CA SER A 128 1.06 -3.70 4.39
C SER A 128 1.24 -2.62 5.46
N GLU A 129 0.18 -2.36 6.22
CA GLU A 129 0.24 -1.58 7.45
C GLU A 129 1.10 -2.34 8.47
N TYR A 130 1.94 -1.63 9.25
CA TYR A 130 2.92 -2.26 10.15
C TYR A 130 3.86 -3.27 9.45
N GLY A 131 3.97 -3.24 8.12
CA GLY A 131 4.75 -4.20 7.36
C GLY A 131 6.27 -4.12 7.60
N ILE A 132 6.76 -2.98 8.13
CA ILE A 132 8.16 -2.76 8.49
C ILE A 132 8.43 -3.03 9.97
N THR A 133 7.46 -2.74 10.84
CA THR A 133 7.65 -2.73 12.30
C THR A 133 7.04 -3.93 13.00
N GLY A 134 6.13 -4.65 12.34
CA GLY A 134 5.30 -5.68 12.95
C GLY A 134 4.12 -5.10 13.71
N TYR A 135 3.01 -5.84 13.74
CA TYR A 135 1.84 -5.54 14.56
C TYR A 135 1.83 -6.42 15.80
N ASN A 136 1.80 -5.82 17.00
CA ASN A 136 1.73 -6.54 18.26
C ASN A 136 0.73 -5.89 19.24
N PRO A 137 -0.51 -6.41 19.35
CA PRO A 137 -1.55 -5.91 20.28
C PRO A 137 -1.18 -5.95 21.76
N ALA A 138 -0.18 -6.74 22.14
CA ALA A 138 0.27 -6.87 23.51
C ALA A 138 1.52 -6.03 23.83
N ALA A 139 2.07 -5.29 22.87
CA ALA A 139 3.26 -4.48 23.09
C ALA A 139 2.97 -3.24 23.94
N ASP A 140 4.01 -2.79 24.66
CA ASP A 140 3.98 -1.50 25.31
C ASP A 140 4.38 -0.36 24.36
N ARG A 141 4.08 0.87 24.78
CA ARG A 141 4.45 2.08 24.03
C ARG A 141 5.97 2.23 23.87
N ALA A 142 6.75 1.79 24.85
CA ALA A 142 8.20 1.87 24.80
C ALA A 142 8.81 1.00 23.68
N THR A 143 8.16 -0.12 23.34
CA THR A 143 8.54 -0.97 22.21
C THR A 143 8.39 -0.22 20.88
N TYR A 144 7.22 0.37 20.64
CA TYR A 144 6.97 1.12 19.41
C TYR A 144 7.70 2.46 19.33
N MET A 145 8.03 3.07 20.48
CA MET A 145 8.93 4.22 20.54
C MET A 145 10.30 3.90 19.92
N LYS A 146 10.85 2.69 20.14
CA LYS A 146 12.13 2.27 19.54
C LYS A 146 12.04 1.96 18.04
N LEU A 147 10.84 1.62 17.56
CA LEU A 147 10.53 1.37 16.15
C LEU A 147 10.16 2.65 15.38
N SER A 148 9.97 3.75 16.09
CA SER A 148 9.50 5.02 15.52
C SER A 148 10.62 5.87 14.94
N VAL A 149 10.24 6.76 14.03
CA VAL A 149 11.12 7.76 13.43
C VAL A 149 10.42 9.11 13.40
N ASP A 150 11.18 10.19 13.46
CA ASP A 150 10.64 11.55 13.28
C ASP A 150 10.53 11.85 11.78
N LEU A 151 9.30 11.83 11.25
CA LEU A 151 9.04 12.11 9.84
C LEU A 151 8.83 13.62 9.65
N PRO A 152 9.50 14.23 8.67
CA PRO A 152 9.23 15.62 8.34
C PRO A 152 7.80 15.76 7.77
N PRO A 153 7.18 16.95 7.90
CA PRO A 153 5.93 17.25 7.22
C PRO A 153 6.12 17.16 5.70
N THR A 154 5.08 16.76 5.00
CA THR A 154 5.06 16.90 3.54
C THR A 154 4.81 18.34 3.15
N VAL A 155 5.35 18.74 2.01
CA VAL A 155 5.07 20.05 1.44
C VAL A 155 3.61 20.07 0.96
N GLU A 156 2.89 21.15 1.25
CA GLU A 156 1.50 21.36 0.81
C GLU A 156 1.33 21.29 -0.72
N ASN A 157 2.41 21.46 -1.49
CA ASN A 157 2.46 21.22 -2.92
C ASN A 157 3.74 20.45 -3.32
N PRO A 158 3.69 19.11 -3.38
CA PRO A 158 4.85 18.28 -3.72
C PRO A 158 5.42 18.62 -5.10
N ASP A 159 4.59 19.07 -6.05
CA ASP A 159 5.03 19.34 -7.43
C ASP A 159 5.89 20.61 -7.56
N LEU A 160 5.77 21.54 -6.61
CA LEU A 160 6.57 22.78 -6.59
C LEU A 160 7.86 22.65 -5.78
N ASN A 161 7.90 21.76 -4.80
CA ASN A 161 9.07 21.55 -3.94
C ASN A 161 9.29 20.05 -3.67
N ARG A 162 9.70 19.33 -4.72
CA ARG A 162 9.95 17.89 -4.69
C ARG A 162 11.20 17.56 -3.89
N TRP A 163 11.05 17.34 -2.60
CA TRP A 163 12.14 16.83 -1.76
C TRP A 163 12.33 15.32 -1.96
N VAL A 164 13.57 14.89 -2.26
CA VAL A 164 13.94 13.49 -2.49
C VAL A 164 14.86 13.02 -1.36
N PRO A 165 14.35 12.27 -0.37
CA PRO A 165 15.13 11.78 0.77
C PRO A 165 16.41 11.02 0.39
N CYS A 166 16.42 10.31 -0.74
CA CYS A 166 17.57 9.54 -1.23
C CYS A 166 18.77 10.37 -1.69
N GLN A 167 18.61 11.66 -2.01
CA GLN A 167 19.72 12.43 -2.60
C GLN A 167 20.86 12.64 -1.59
N SER A 168 22.10 12.47 -2.08
CA SER A 168 23.36 12.52 -1.36
C SER A 168 23.58 13.89 -0.71
N GLY A 169 23.01 14.10 0.48
CA GLY A 169 22.98 15.41 1.16
C GLY A 169 21.79 15.58 2.10
N SER A 170 20.80 14.69 2.00
CA SER A 170 19.64 14.61 2.89
C SER A 170 20.04 14.04 4.28
N ALA A 171 20.85 14.79 5.03
CA ALA A 171 21.11 14.54 6.45
C ALA A 171 19.82 14.65 7.31
N ALA A 172 18.73 15.17 6.73
CA ALA A 172 17.44 15.40 7.36
C ALA A 172 16.49 14.20 7.32
N ALA A 173 16.64 13.25 6.39
CA ALA A 173 15.70 12.13 6.31
C ALA A 173 16.07 11.01 7.32
N PRO A 174 15.11 10.52 8.13
CA PRO A 174 15.33 9.32 8.92
C PRO A 174 15.60 8.12 8.00
N GLU A 175 16.37 7.17 8.51
CA GLU A 175 16.93 6.07 7.71
C GLU A 175 15.87 5.24 6.94
N PRO A 176 14.74 4.82 7.54
CA PRO A 176 13.71 4.05 6.83
C PRO A 176 13.10 4.83 5.66
N LEU A 177 12.80 6.11 5.86
CA LEU A 177 12.26 6.98 4.80
C LEU A 177 13.27 7.15 3.66
N ARG A 178 14.55 7.33 3.99
CA ARG A 178 15.63 7.43 3.00
C ARG A 178 15.79 6.13 2.21
N ARG A 179 15.76 4.97 2.86
CA ARG A 179 15.82 3.66 2.19
C ARG A 179 14.66 3.46 1.23
N LEU A 180 13.44 3.76 1.67
CA LEU A 180 12.24 3.68 0.82
C LEU A 180 12.34 4.63 -0.39
N SER A 181 12.81 5.86 -0.18
CA SER A 181 13.05 6.82 -1.27
C SER A 181 14.09 6.31 -2.28
N CYS A 182 15.20 5.72 -1.82
CA CYS A 182 16.20 5.15 -2.71
C CYS A 182 15.66 3.94 -3.47
N MET A 183 14.94 3.06 -2.78
CA MET A 183 14.30 1.90 -3.38
C MET A 183 13.31 2.31 -4.49
N ALA A 184 12.49 3.33 -4.24
CA ALA A 184 11.55 3.87 -5.23
C ALA A 184 12.30 4.43 -6.46
N LYS A 185 13.32 5.26 -6.22
CA LYS A 185 14.14 5.89 -7.26
C LYS A 185 14.91 4.88 -8.12
N GLU A 186 15.57 3.91 -7.49
CA GLU A 186 16.40 2.91 -8.17
C GLU A 186 15.57 1.97 -9.04
N ASN A 187 14.35 1.64 -8.59
CA ASN A 187 13.44 0.74 -9.29
C ASN A 187 12.40 1.49 -10.15
N LYS A 188 12.42 2.84 -10.19
CA LYS A 188 11.47 3.67 -10.94
C LYS A 188 10.00 3.29 -10.67
N ILE A 189 9.68 3.06 -9.40
CA ILE A 189 8.37 2.63 -8.93
C ILE A 189 7.97 3.51 -7.75
N ALA A 190 6.72 3.98 -7.71
CA ALA A 190 6.20 4.65 -6.53
C ALA A 190 5.93 3.63 -5.42
N ILE A 191 6.14 3.99 -4.16
CA ILE A 191 5.96 3.10 -3.01
C ILE A 191 5.06 3.78 -1.97
N VAL A 192 4.01 3.10 -1.55
CA VAL A 192 3.21 3.44 -0.37
C VAL A 192 3.61 2.47 0.73
N ALA A 193 4.12 3.00 1.84
CA ALA A 193 4.58 2.20 2.98
C ALA A 193 4.08 2.76 4.31
N SER A 194 4.00 1.90 5.33
CA SER A 194 3.59 2.26 6.68
C SER A 194 4.82 2.31 7.61
N LEU A 195 4.95 3.41 8.35
CA LEU A 195 5.96 3.67 9.37
C LEU A 195 5.28 4.12 10.66
N VAL A 196 6.05 4.15 11.75
CA VAL A 196 5.62 4.76 13.01
C VAL A 196 6.29 6.13 13.11
N ASP A 197 5.49 7.18 13.00
CA ASP A 197 5.94 8.57 13.14
C ASP A 197 5.98 8.94 14.61
N ARG A 198 7.03 9.61 15.04
CA ARG A 198 7.17 10.15 16.39
C ARG A 198 7.33 11.65 16.32
N THR A 199 6.41 12.35 16.96
CA THR A 199 6.46 13.80 17.10
C THR A 199 6.84 14.18 18.53
N ASP A 200 7.84 15.04 18.68
CA ASP A 200 8.21 15.62 19.96
C ASP A 200 7.24 16.76 20.31
N CYS A 201 6.56 16.65 21.45
CA CYS A 201 5.59 17.66 21.86
C CYS A 201 6.23 19.00 22.24
N ARG A 202 7.55 19.05 22.47
CA ARG A 202 8.27 20.30 22.71
C ARG A 202 8.32 21.19 21.47
N ASP A 203 8.28 20.59 20.29
CA ASP A 203 8.25 21.31 19.01
C ASP A 203 6.83 21.79 18.66
N HIS A 204 5.82 21.28 19.37
CA HIS A 204 4.40 21.55 19.14
C HIS A 204 3.62 21.80 20.45
N PRO A 205 4.00 22.81 21.25
CA PRO A 205 3.41 23.04 22.58
C PRO A 205 1.91 23.37 22.53
N ASP A 206 1.43 23.89 21.40
CA ASP A 206 0.04 24.29 21.21
C ASP A 206 -0.87 23.14 20.73
N TRP A 207 -0.32 21.97 20.40
CA TRP A 207 -1.13 20.84 19.95
C TRP A 207 -1.95 20.26 21.13
N PRO A 208 -3.29 20.26 21.06
CA PRO A 208 -4.11 19.73 22.16
C PRO A 208 -3.80 18.26 22.48
N ALA A 209 -3.40 17.48 21.47
CA ALA A 209 -3.00 16.08 21.63
C ALA A 209 -1.72 15.92 22.47
N CYS A 210 -0.86 16.95 22.52
CA CYS A 210 0.38 16.91 23.31
C CYS A 210 0.18 17.17 24.80
N GLN A 211 -0.89 17.87 25.19
CA GLN A 211 -1.18 18.16 26.60
C GLN A 211 -1.35 16.91 27.49
N PRO A 212 -2.06 15.85 27.08
CA PRO A 212 -2.17 14.62 27.86
C PRO A 212 -0.96 13.67 27.72
N SER A 213 0.01 13.95 26.84
CA SER A 213 1.16 13.06 26.64
C SER A 213 2.05 13.02 27.88
N ARG A 214 2.23 11.83 28.46
CA ARG A 214 3.03 11.63 29.68
C ARG A 214 4.53 11.51 29.41
N ASP A 215 4.90 11.01 28.24
CA ASP A 215 6.29 10.81 27.82
C ASP A 215 6.83 11.96 26.96
N GLY A 216 5.98 12.95 26.65
CA GLY A 216 6.35 14.13 25.86
C GLY A 216 6.38 13.87 24.36
N PHE A 217 5.87 12.73 23.89
CA PHE A 217 5.84 12.36 22.48
C PHE A 217 4.43 11.96 22.03
N LEU A 218 4.16 12.08 20.74
CA LEU A 218 3.05 11.42 20.05
C LEU A 218 3.60 10.37 19.10
N LEU A 219 2.93 9.22 19.02
CA LEU A 219 3.26 8.12 18.10
C LEU A 219 2.10 7.88 17.16
N PHE A 220 2.32 8.05 15.85
CA PHE A 220 1.28 7.87 14.85
C PHE A 220 1.58 6.69 13.94
N ASN A 221 0.57 5.85 13.71
CA ASN A 221 0.57 4.95 12.56
C ASN A 221 0.48 5.79 11.28
N THR A 222 1.51 5.71 10.44
CA THR A 222 1.73 6.71 9.39
C THR A 222 2.03 6.07 8.07
N ASN A 223 1.20 6.35 7.06
CA ASN A 223 1.53 6.04 5.68
C ASN A 223 2.41 7.14 5.09
N VAL A 224 3.42 6.73 4.32
CA VAL A 224 4.28 7.60 3.51
C VAL A 224 4.19 7.17 2.06
N VAL A 225 4.30 8.14 1.15
CA VAL A 225 4.31 7.90 -0.29
C VAL A 225 5.58 8.46 -0.90
N LEU A 226 6.31 7.61 -1.62
CA LEU A 226 7.53 7.94 -2.34
C LEU A 226 7.26 7.75 -3.83
N ASP A 227 7.52 8.75 -4.67
CA ASP A 227 7.33 8.64 -6.13
C ASP A 227 8.47 7.87 -6.81
N SER A 228 8.31 7.60 -8.10
CA SER A 228 9.29 6.85 -8.93
C SER A 228 10.67 7.52 -9.04
N ASP A 229 10.79 8.82 -8.75
CA ASP A 229 12.06 9.55 -8.66
C ASP A 229 12.64 9.60 -7.22
N GLY A 230 11.92 8.99 -6.27
CA GLY A 230 12.20 8.97 -4.84
C GLY A 230 11.61 10.15 -4.07
N ALA A 231 10.85 11.05 -4.69
CA ALA A 231 10.29 12.22 -3.99
C ALA A 231 9.25 11.83 -2.92
N TYR A 232 9.27 12.52 -1.77
CA TYR A 232 8.31 12.31 -0.69
C TYR A 232 7.00 13.08 -0.97
N LEU A 233 5.97 12.37 -1.43
CA LEU A 233 4.73 12.96 -1.93
C LEU A 233 3.67 13.22 -0.86
N ALA A 234 3.48 12.27 0.05
CA ALA A 234 2.37 12.31 0.99
C ALA A 234 2.72 11.62 2.30
N ARG A 235 2.15 12.16 3.39
CA ARG A 235 2.17 11.61 4.75
C ARG A 235 0.75 11.61 5.26
N TYR A 236 0.29 10.47 5.76
CA TYR A 236 -1.03 10.33 6.36
C TYR A 236 -0.91 9.65 7.71
N HIS A 237 -1.38 10.31 8.76
CA HIS A 237 -1.51 9.71 10.10
C HIS A 237 -2.90 9.08 10.23
N LYS A 238 -2.96 7.80 10.60
CA LYS A 238 -4.21 7.05 10.80
C LYS A 238 -5.10 7.76 11.82
N VAL A 239 -6.39 7.90 11.47
CA VAL A 239 -7.38 8.59 12.30
C VAL A 239 -8.15 7.57 13.16
N ASN A 240 -8.56 6.45 12.59
CA ASN A 240 -9.38 5.46 13.28
C ASN A 240 -8.56 4.24 13.68
N LEU A 241 -8.06 4.23 14.92
CA LEU A 241 -7.29 3.12 15.48
C LEU A 241 -8.14 1.84 15.64
N TRP A 242 -7.48 0.69 15.57
CA TRP A 242 -8.00 -0.67 15.71
C TRP A 242 -7.13 -1.50 16.68
N GLY A 243 -7.23 -1.20 17.98
CA GLY A 243 -6.56 -1.98 19.03
C GLY A 243 -5.11 -1.57 19.32
N GLU A 244 -4.58 -0.52 18.67
CA GLU A 244 -3.22 -0.06 18.87
C GLU A 244 -3.12 0.90 20.05
N SER A 245 -3.32 0.38 21.27
CA SER A 245 -3.36 1.18 22.51
C SER A 245 -2.07 1.97 22.80
N TRP A 246 -0.97 1.65 22.12
CA TRP A 246 0.31 2.35 22.20
C TRP A 246 0.46 3.48 21.18
N MET A 247 -0.49 3.65 20.25
CA MET A 247 -0.51 4.73 19.25
C MET A 247 -1.49 5.84 19.63
N ASP A 248 -1.20 7.03 19.16
CA ASP A 248 -2.05 8.20 19.22
C ASP A 248 -2.86 8.32 17.92
N ALA A 249 -4.15 8.60 18.03
CA ALA A 249 -5.01 8.83 16.87
C ALA A 249 -4.77 10.24 16.31
N SER A 250 -4.69 10.38 14.99
CA SER A 250 -4.53 11.70 14.39
C SER A 250 -5.79 12.55 14.56
N THR A 251 -5.62 13.77 15.03
CA THR A 251 -6.70 14.77 15.13
C THR A 251 -6.76 15.68 13.91
N SER A 252 -5.81 15.56 12.98
CA SER A 252 -5.57 16.57 11.95
C SER A 252 -6.68 16.68 10.90
N ARG A 253 -7.64 15.75 10.82
CA ARG A 253 -8.74 15.70 9.84
C ARG A 253 -8.29 16.19 8.44
N GLN A 254 -7.11 15.76 8.01
CA GLN A 254 -6.60 16.04 6.67
C GLN A 254 -7.02 14.92 5.72
N LEU A 255 -7.55 15.31 4.56
CA LEU A 255 -7.81 14.40 3.45
C LEU A 255 -6.55 14.35 2.58
N VAL A 256 -5.83 13.24 2.65
CA VAL A 256 -4.54 13.11 1.96
C VAL A 256 -4.73 12.44 0.60
N THR A 257 -4.20 13.08 -0.44
CA THR A 257 -4.18 12.54 -1.80
C THR A 257 -2.78 12.67 -2.40
N PHE A 258 -2.47 11.84 -3.38
CA PHE A 258 -1.21 11.89 -4.12
C PHE A 258 -1.42 11.44 -5.57
N THR A 259 -0.51 11.83 -6.47
CA THR A 259 -0.56 11.43 -7.90
C THR A 259 0.81 10.92 -8.30
N PRO A 260 1.03 9.60 -8.42
CA PRO A 260 2.30 9.06 -8.90
C PRO A 260 2.58 9.49 -10.34
N LYS A 261 3.79 9.95 -10.62
CA LYS A 261 4.13 10.53 -11.93
C LYS A 261 3.93 9.57 -13.10
N GLU A 262 4.31 8.30 -12.91
CA GLU A 262 4.23 7.25 -13.94
C GLU A 262 2.80 6.73 -14.17
N ILE A 263 1.85 7.08 -13.30
CA ILE A 263 0.44 6.67 -13.38
C ILE A 263 -0.45 7.84 -13.81
N GLY A 264 -0.21 9.05 -13.29
CA GLY A 264 -0.98 10.25 -13.62
C GLY A 264 -2.41 10.28 -13.06
N VAL A 265 -2.76 9.35 -12.16
CA VAL A 265 -4.07 9.26 -11.52
C VAL A 265 -3.96 9.67 -10.05
N LYS A 266 -4.96 10.41 -9.56
CA LYS A 266 -5.05 10.82 -8.16
C LYS A 266 -5.55 9.68 -7.28
N PHE A 267 -4.77 9.33 -6.27
CA PHE A 267 -5.10 8.36 -5.24
C PHE A 267 -5.46 9.07 -3.93
N GLY A 268 -6.46 8.56 -3.23
CA GLY A 268 -6.68 8.82 -1.81
C GLY A 268 -5.83 7.90 -0.96
N LEU A 269 -5.39 8.40 0.20
CA LEU A 269 -4.57 7.65 1.13
C LEU A 269 -5.26 7.56 2.48
N PHE A 270 -5.46 6.34 2.98
CA PHE A 270 -5.91 6.06 4.34
C PHE A 270 -5.46 4.66 4.77
N THR A 271 -5.73 4.25 6.01
CA THR A 271 -5.19 2.99 6.56
C THR A 271 -6.27 2.12 7.20
N CYS A 272 -6.35 0.86 6.75
CA CYS A 272 -7.07 -0.21 7.45
C CYS A 272 -8.47 0.18 7.96
N ALA A 273 -8.68 0.21 9.27
CA ALA A 273 -9.97 0.51 9.89
C ALA A 273 -10.60 1.84 9.47
N ASP A 274 -9.83 2.79 8.92
CA ASP A 274 -10.36 4.00 8.31
C ASP A 274 -11.46 3.73 7.26
N VAL A 275 -11.40 2.59 6.56
CA VAL A 275 -12.42 2.19 5.56
C VAL A 275 -13.80 1.89 6.17
N ILE A 276 -13.86 1.67 7.49
CA ILE A 276 -15.09 1.35 8.22
C ILE A 276 -15.85 2.64 8.58
N TYR A 277 -15.12 3.75 8.75
CA TYR A 277 -15.66 5.03 9.21
C TYR A 277 -15.95 5.98 8.04
N SER A 278 -16.70 7.04 8.31
CA SER A 278 -16.97 8.08 7.29
C SER A 278 -15.72 8.88 6.95
N TRP A 279 -14.97 9.30 7.96
CA TRP A 279 -13.71 10.01 7.80
C TRP A 279 -12.52 9.05 7.85
N PRO A 280 -11.53 9.15 6.93
CA PRO A 280 -11.49 10.00 5.73
C PRO A 280 -12.14 9.37 4.49
N ALA A 281 -12.47 8.07 4.51
CA ALA A 281 -12.75 7.29 3.30
C ALA A 281 -13.93 7.85 2.47
N LEU A 282 -15.10 8.09 3.07
CA LEU A 282 -16.25 8.64 2.36
C LEU A 282 -16.02 10.09 1.93
N HIS A 283 -15.34 10.89 2.76
CA HIS A 283 -15.06 12.28 2.43
C HIS A 283 -14.11 12.42 1.23
N LEU A 284 -13.13 11.52 1.07
CA LEU A 284 -12.30 11.47 -0.15
C LEU A 284 -13.15 11.13 -1.38
N VAL A 285 -14.10 10.21 -1.26
CA VAL A 285 -15.04 9.87 -2.35
C VAL A 285 -15.92 11.06 -2.72
N GLU A 286 -16.43 11.80 -1.72
CA GLU A 286 -17.20 13.04 -1.92
C GLU A 286 -16.39 14.12 -2.64
N GLN A 287 -15.07 14.18 -2.42
CA GLN A 287 -14.15 15.05 -3.16
C GLN A 287 -13.78 14.55 -4.57
N GLY A 288 -14.43 13.47 -5.05
CA GLY A 288 -14.23 12.95 -6.40
C GLY A 288 -13.07 11.97 -6.55
N VAL A 289 -12.43 11.55 -5.44
CA VAL A 289 -11.37 10.52 -5.49
C VAL A 289 -11.99 9.15 -5.78
N ARG A 290 -11.39 8.39 -6.69
CA ARG A 290 -11.90 7.08 -7.15
C ARG A 290 -10.87 5.96 -7.08
N HIS A 291 -9.62 6.27 -6.80
CA HIS A 291 -8.56 5.29 -6.62
C HIS A 291 -7.94 5.52 -5.25
N PHE A 292 -7.60 4.45 -4.55
CA PHE A 292 -7.09 4.53 -3.20
C PHE A 292 -5.92 3.59 -3.02
N ALA A 293 -4.98 3.99 -2.18
CA ALA A 293 -3.95 3.10 -1.66
C ALA A 293 -4.22 2.91 -0.17
N MET A 294 -4.42 1.66 0.24
CA MET A 294 -4.80 1.32 1.61
C MET A 294 -3.89 0.22 2.17
N PRO A 295 -2.78 0.58 2.83
CA PRO A 295 -2.05 -0.34 3.70
C PRO A 295 -2.98 -0.97 4.73
N LEU A 296 -2.82 -2.28 4.92
CA LEU A 296 -3.74 -3.12 5.69
C LEU A 296 -3.00 -4.09 6.61
N ALA A 297 -3.38 -4.16 7.88
CA ALA A 297 -3.02 -5.21 8.84
C ALA A 297 -4.31 -5.65 9.54
N TRP A 298 -4.99 -6.63 8.94
CA TRP A 298 -6.36 -6.99 9.30
C TRP A 298 -6.45 -8.49 9.61
N SER A 299 -6.94 -8.84 10.80
CA SER A 299 -7.10 -10.23 11.21
C SER A 299 -8.39 -10.85 10.63
N ASN A 300 -8.35 -12.13 10.27
CA ASN A 300 -9.52 -12.85 9.77
C ASN A 300 -10.47 -13.31 10.88
N GLU A 301 -10.33 -12.80 12.11
CA GLU A 301 -11.03 -13.27 13.30
C GLU A 301 -12.53 -12.94 13.28
N MET A 302 -12.92 -11.87 12.58
CA MET A 302 -14.32 -11.46 12.48
C MET A 302 -14.93 -11.99 11.19
N ALA A 303 -15.75 -13.04 11.29
CA ALA A 303 -16.37 -13.72 10.14
C ALA A 303 -17.15 -12.79 9.19
N GLN A 304 -17.78 -11.73 9.72
CA GLN A 304 -18.55 -10.75 8.93
C GLN A 304 -17.67 -9.66 8.28
N MET A 305 -16.40 -9.55 8.68
CA MET A 305 -15.48 -8.49 8.26
C MET A 305 -14.17 -9.09 7.75
N GLN A 306 -14.28 -10.09 6.87
CA GLN A 306 -13.12 -10.61 6.15
C GLN A 306 -12.57 -9.51 5.23
N PRO A 307 -11.26 -9.26 5.23
CA PRO A 307 -10.66 -8.08 4.60
C PRO A 307 -10.98 -7.99 3.12
N LEU A 308 -10.80 -9.08 2.36
CA LEU A 308 -11.08 -9.09 0.91
C LEU A 308 -12.56 -8.79 0.59
N GLY A 309 -13.49 -9.43 1.30
CA GLY A 309 -14.93 -9.23 1.09
C GLY A 309 -15.36 -7.81 1.46
N TRP A 310 -14.81 -7.27 2.55
CA TRP A 310 -15.11 -5.92 3.01
C TRP A 310 -14.59 -4.86 2.04
N VAL A 311 -13.32 -4.94 1.64
CA VAL A 311 -12.69 -4.02 0.69
C VAL A 311 -13.40 -4.10 -0.66
N GLN A 312 -13.69 -5.30 -1.18
CA GLN A 312 -14.42 -5.45 -2.44
C GLN A 312 -15.83 -4.83 -2.38
N SER A 313 -16.54 -5.02 -1.26
CA SER A 313 -17.87 -4.41 -1.05
C SER A 313 -17.78 -2.88 -1.08
N ARG A 314 -16.81 -2.31 -0.36
CA ARG A 314 -16.59 -0.86 -0.29
C ARG A 314 -16.23 -0.27 -1.65
N SER A 315 -15.36 -0.92 -2.42
CA SER A 315 -15.04 -0.55 -3.80
C SER A 315 -16.28 -0.49 -4.68
N ARG A 316 -17.18 -1.49 -4.60
CA ARG A 316 -18.42 -1.52 -5.39
C ARG A 316 -19.41 -0.42 -4.98
N VAL A 317 -19.65 -0.24 -3.68
CA VAL A 317 -20.61 0.74 -3.17
C VAL A 317 -20.15 2.17 -3.44
N ALA A 318 -18.85 2.44 -3.30
CA ALA A 318 -18.28 3.78 -3.53
C ALA A 318 -17.98 4.07 -5.01
N ASN A 319 -18.16 3.09 -5.90
CA ASN A 319 -17.68 3.15 -7.29
C ASN A 319 -16.21 3.58 -7.37
N ALA A 320 -15.35 2.89 -6.62
CA ALA A 320 -13.94 3.20 -6.45
C ALA A 320 -13.07 1.94 -6.51
N THR A 321 -11.78 2.11 -6.78
CA THR A 321 -10.74 1.07 -6.65
C THR A 321 -10.01 1.29 -5.34
N LEU A 322 -10.06 0.29 -4.46
CA LEU A 322 -9.29 0.21 -3.21
C LEU A 322 -8.17 -0.83 -3.36
#